data_AF-A0A4V2W6P3-F1
#
_entry.id   AF-A0A4V2W6P3-F1
#
_cell.length_a   1.000
_cell.length_b   1.000
_cell.length_c   1.000
_cell.angle_alpha   90.00
_cell.angle_beta   90.00
_cell.angle_gamma   90.00
#
_symmetry.space_group_name_H-M   'P 1'
#
loop_
_entity.id
_entity.type
_entity.pdbx_description
1 polymer ?
#
loop_
_entity_poly.entity_id
_entity_poly.type
_entity_poly.pdbx_seq_one_letter_code
_entity_poly.pdbx_strand_id
1 'polypeptide(L)'
;MAFSVNYDSSVGSYSIHDYLAEWSATFGDVNHTNGNVDESNTGGFYGGALSGSQYAITSTANNITSFVAEGNLTYTLFADPAHTLYGSLDGLSFGDGLQGGSSSPYNIQALDVSFSGLGLSSAQSEGHDGVVHEVVYGLMSGDTSALETALSGILEQYNLSIDSTFDQVAAVVGTSATAEHADLLAA
;
A
#
# COMPACT_ATOMS: atom_id res chain seq x y z
N MET A 1 -10.47 -9.69 -9.48
CA MET A 1 -10.70 -8.71 -10.57
C MET A 1 -9.44 -8.65 -11.43
N ALA A 2 -9.50 -8.09 -12.64
CA ALA A 2 -8.28 -7.82 -13.41
C ALA A 2 -7.50 -6.65 -12.78
N PHE A 3 -6.19 -6.63 -12.96
CA PHE A 3 -5.33 -5.55 -12.48
C PHE A 3 -5.74 -4.20 -13.10
N SER A 4 -5.72 -3.15 -12.30
CA SER A 4 -6.08 -1.78 -12.67
C SER A 4 -5.32 -0.79 -11.80
N VAL A 5 -5.08 0.41 -12.31
CA VAL A 5 -4.40 1.51 -11.60
C VAL A 5 -5.15 2.82 -11.77
N ASN A 6 -5.51 3.52 -10.70
CA ASN A 6 -5.93 4.92 -10.79
C ASN A 6 -4.80 5.78 -10.25
N TYR A 7 -4.63 6.97 -10.82
CA TYR A 7 -3.55 7.86 -10.42
C TYR A 7 -3.95 9.32 -10.61
N ASP A 8 -3.32 10.21 -9.87
CA ASP A 8 -3.38 11.65 -10.06
C ASP A 8 -2.67 12.02 -11.37
N SER A 9 -3.27 12.88 -12.19
CA SER A 9 -2.67 13.27 -13.48
C SER A 9 -1.26 13.85 -13.37
N SER A 10 -0.87 14.42 -12.22
CA SER A 10 0.48 14.93 -11.96
C SER A 10 1.56 13.84 -12.01
N VAL A 11 1.23 12.59 -11.66
CA VAL A 11 2.17 11.46 -11.67
C VAL A 11 2.10 10.63 -12.96
N GLY A 12 1.30 11.03 -13.95
CA GLY A 12 1.09 10.23 -15.17
C GLY A 12 2.37 9.88 -15.94
N SER A 13 3.35 10.79 -15.96
CA SER A 13 4.65 10.60 -16.60
C SER A 13 5.69 9.89 -15.73
N TYR A 14 5.39 9.61 -14.46
CA TYR A 14 6.29 8.89 -13.57
C TYR A 14 6.24 7.40 -13.90
N SER A 15 7.39 6.73 -13.84
CA SER A 15 7.41 5.27 -13.74
C SER A 15 6.84 4.84 -12.39
N ILE A 16 6.32 3.61 -12.32
CA ILE A 16 5.86 3.05 -11.05
C ILE A 16 7.02 3.00 -10.04
N HIS A 17 8.22 2.62 -10.50
CA HIS A 17 9.41 2.58 -9.66
C HIS A 17 9.77 3.97 -9.10
N ASP A 18 9.83 5.00 -9.95
CA ASP A 18 10.19 6.36 -9.51
C ASP A 18 9.18 6.90 -8.48
N TYR A 19 7.88 6.68 -8.71
CA TYR A 19 6.84 7.07 -7.77
C TYR A 19 6.98 6.35 -6.42
N LEU A 20 7.16 5.02 -6.42
CA LEU A 20 7.31 4.24 -5.18
C LEU A 20 8.59 4.60 -4.43
N ALA A 21 9.67 4.93 -5.14
CA ALA A 21 10.91 5.41 -4.54
C ALA A 21 10.73 6.78 -3.88
N GLU A 22 10.01 7.71 -4.52
CA GLU A 22 9.72 9.03 -3.94
C GLU A 22 8.75 8.95 -2.75
N TRP A 23 7.69 8.14 -2.88
CA TRP A 23 6.73 7.89 -1.82
C TRP A 23 7.42 7.28 -0.59
N SER A 24 8.24 6.25 -0.77
CA SER A 24 8.91 5.56 0.36
C SER A 24 9.96 6.45 1.03
N ALA A 25 10.68 7.28 0.27
CA ALA A 25 11.59 8.28 0.82
C ALA A 25 10.85 9.34 1.67
N THR A 26 9.63 9.70 1.27
CA THR A 26 8.79 10.68 1.97
C THR A 26 8.08 10.08 3.18
N PHE A 27 7.55 8.86 3.05
CA PHE A 27 6.91 8.10 4.11
C PHE A 27 7.92 7.71 5.21
N GLY A 28 9.13 7.30 4.83
CA GLY A 28 10.18 6.89 5.76
C GLY A 28 9.93 5.52 6.38
N ASP A 29 10.46 5.30 7.58
CA ASP A 29 10.33 4.05 8.34
C ASP A 29 9.59 4.34 9.66
N VAL A 30 8.47 3.66 9.89
CA VAL A 30 7.68 3.83 11.13
C VAL A 30 8.34 3.16 12.35
N ASN A 31 9.44 2.43 12.13
CA ASN A 31 10.21 1.70 13.13
C ASN A 31 9.34 0.72 13.94
N HIS A 32 8.51 -0.07 13.26
CA HIS A 32 7.65 -1.10 13.87
C HIS A 32 8.46 -2.35 14.24
N THR A 33 9.45 -2.18 15.12
CA THR A 33 10.41 -3.23 15.50
C THR A 33 10.34 -3.55 16.99
N ASN A 34 10.92 -4.68 17.40
CA ASN A 34 10.87 -5.15 18.78
C ASN A 34 11.44 -4.13 19.77
N GLY A 35 10.62 -3.69 20.73
CA GLY A 35 10.97 -2.66 21.71
C GLY A 35 10.68 -1.23 21.28
N ASN A 36 10.15 -1.03 20.07
CA ASN A 36 9.86 0.27 19.47
C ASN A 36 8.40 0.45 19.03
N VAL A 37 7.53 -0.52 19.30
CA VAL A 37 6.10 -0.43 18.96
C VAL A 37 5.32 0.35 20.02
N ASP A 38 4.59 1.37 19.59
CA ASP A 38 3.61 2.13 20.37
C ASP A 38 2.39 2.52 19.52
N GLU A 39 1.43 3.26 20.09
CA GLU A 39 0.19 3.63 19.41
C GLU A 39 0.40 4.48 18.14
N SER A 40 1.56 5.13 17.97
CA SER A 40 1.86 5.98 16.83
C SER A 40 2.33 5.22 15.59
N ASN A 41 2.81 3.98 15.72
CA ASN A 41 3.41 3.22 14.62
C ASN A 41 2.79 1.83 14.38
N THR A 42 1.61 1.55 14.94
CA THR A 42 0.89 0.28 14.68
C THR A 42 0.03 0.34 13.42
N GLY A 43 -0.41 1.52 13.01
CA GLY A 43 -1.54 1.67 12.10
C GLY A 43 -2.82 1.10 12.71
N GLY A 44 -3.79 0.76 11.87
CA GLY A 44 -5.05 0.17 12.33
C GLY A 44 -5.83 -0.56 11.24
N PHE A 45 -6.66 -1.50 11.67
CA PHE A 45 -7.60 -2.20 10.81
C PHE A 45 -8.97 -1.52 10.78
N TYR A 46 -9.63 -1.57 9.63
CA TYR A 46 -11.06 -1.27 9.52
C TYR A 46 -11.87 -2.57 9.47
N GLY A 47 -12.84 -2.70 10.38
CA GLY A 47 -13.70 -3.89 10.53
C GLY A 47 -13.39 -4.77 11.75
N GLY A 48 -12.28 -4.53 12.45
CA GLY A 48 -11.88 -5.28 13.63
C GLY A 48 -10.55 -4.77 14.22
N ALA A 49 -10.11 -5.36 15.33
CA ALA A 49 -8.89 -4.93 16.02
C ALA A 49 -7.61 -5.53 15.40
N LEU A 50 -7.67 -6.79 14.94
CA LEU A 50 -6.54 -7.54 14.37
C LEU A 50 -6.87 -8.15 13.01
N SER A 51 -8.04 -7.85 12.46
CA SER A 51 -8.46 -8.28 11.15
C SER A 51 -9.47 -7.29 10.60
N GLY A 52 -9.55 -7.22 9.27
CA GLY A 52 -10.38 -6.23 8.62
C GLY A 52 -10.32 -6.30 7.11
N SER A 53 -11.17 -5.51 6.49
CA SER A 53 -11.15 -5.34 5.04
C SER A 53 -10.08 -4.34 4.58
N GLN A 54 -9.55 -3.53 5.50
CA GLN A 54 -8.44 -2.63 5.24
C GLN A 54 -7.48 -2.59 6.42
N TYR A 55 -6.20 -2.36 6.12
CA TYR A 55 -5.16 -1.93 7.05
C TYR A 55 -4.61 -0.60 6.55
N ALA A 56 -4.42 0.38 7.44
CA ALA A 56 -3.86 1.67 7.07
C ALA A 56 -2.89 2.18 8.13
N ILE A 57 -1.92 2.96 7.68
CA ILE A 57 -0.94 3.61 8.54
C ILE A 57 -0.48 4.92 7.91
N THR A 58 -0.13 5.87 8.78
CA THR A 58 0.45 7.16 8.41
C THR A 58 1.90 7.20 8.88
N SER A 59 2.75 7.84 8.08
CA SER A 59 4.16 8.08 8.39
C SER A 59 4.31 8.77 9.74
N THR A 60 5.21 8.24 10.57
CA THR A 60 5.61 8.90 11.82
C THR A 60 6.61 10.04 11.60
N ALA A 61 7.21 10.12 10.41
CA ALA A 61 8.19 11.15 10.07
C ALA A 61 7.53 12.49 9.74
N ASN A 62 6.42 12.47 8.98
CA ASN A 62 5.72 13.68 8.54
C ASN A 62 4.25 13.78 8.99
N ASN A 63 3.66 12.70 9.54
CA ASN A 63 2.27 12.62 9.99
C ASN A 63 1.20 12.91 8.91
N ILE A 64 1.56 12.76 7.63
CA ILE A 64 0.71 13.10 6.49
C ILE A 64 0.66 11.92 5.50
N THR A 65 1.82 11.51 4.99
CA THR A 65 1.93 10.48 3.96
C THR A 65 1.50 9.13 4.50
N SER A 66 0.63 8.45 3.77
CA SER A 66 -0.10 7.29 4.25
C SER A 66 -0.27 6.26 3.14
N PHE A 67 -0.56 5.02 3.53
CA PHE A 67 -1.08 4.02 2.61
C PHE A 67 -2.26 3.26 3.22
N VAL A 68 -3.10 2.71 2.35
CA VAL A 68 -4.22 1.83 2.71
C VAL A 68 -4.10 0.54 1.90
N ALA A 69 -3.95 -0.57 2.61
CA ALA A 69 -4.00 -1.92 2.05
C ALA A 69 -5.43 -2.46 2.17
N GLU A 70 -5.99 -2.95 1.06
CA GLU A 70 -7.37 -3.42 0.96
C GLU A 70 -7.44 -4.90 0.60
N GLY A 71 -8.38 -5.62 1.22
CA GLY A 71 -8.61 -7.04 0.93
C GLY A 71 -9.32 -7.74 2.08
N ASN A 72 -8.80 -8.89 2.49
CA ASN A 72 -9.24 -9.61 3.69
C ASN A 72 -8.00 -9.98 4.50
N LEU A 73 -7.66 -9.11 5.45
CA LEU A 73 -6.37 -9.13 6.13
C LEU A 73 -6.56 -9.56 7.58
N THR A 74 -5.64 -10.38 8.08
CA THR A 74 -5.62 -10.82 9.48
C THR A 74 -4.19 -10.83 10.01
N TYR A 75 -4.00 -10.30 11.21
CA TYR A 75 -2.74 -10.23 11.91
C TYR A 75 -2.75 -11.14 13.14
N THR A 76 -1.72 -11.97 13.30
CA THR A 76 -1.66 -12.99 14.36
C THR A 76 -1.30 -12.42 15.73
N LEU A 77 -0.69 -11.22 15.80
CA LEU A 77 -0.16 -10.61 17.01
C LEU A 77 0.80 -11.56 17.76
N PHE A 78 0.34 -12.26 18.79
CA PHE A 78 1.15 -13.19 19.58
C PHE A 78 0.84 -14.67 19.30
N ALA A 79 -0.16 -14.96 18.46
CA ALA A 79 -0.45 -16.32 18.04
C ALA A 79 0.57 -16.79 17.00
N ASP A 80 0.94 -18.07 17.02
CA ASP A 80 1.90 -18.62 16.06
C ASP A 80 1.32 -18.68 14.63
N PRO A 81 2.10 -18.29 13.60
CA PRO A 81 3.38 -17.60 13.67
C PRO A 81 3.19 -16.15 14.14
N ALA A 82 3.98 -15.73 15.14
CA ALA A 82 3.82 -14.42 15.78
C ALA A 82 4.11 -13.26 14.82
N HIS A 83 3.36 -12.18 14.99
CA HIS A 83 3.50 -10.93 14.24
C HIS A 83 3.44 -11.12 12.71
N THR A 84 2.58 -12.00 12.24
CA THR A 84 2.38 -12.29 10.82
C THR A 84 1.08 -11.67 10.33
N LEU A 85 1.17 -10.94 9.21
CA LEU A 85 0.02 -10.44 8.46
C LEU A 85 -0.24 -11.37 7.28
N TYR A 86 -1.46 -11.88 7.15
CA TYR A 86 -1.81 -12.82 6.10
C TYR A 86 -3.23 -12.57 5.59
N GLY A 87 -3.65 -13.35 4.60
CA GLY A 87 -4.96 -13.23 3.95
C GLY A 87 -4.83 -12.82 2.50
N SER A 88 -5.76 -12.02 2.00
CA SER A 88 -5.74 -11.50 0.63
C SER A 88 -5.49 -10.00 0.59
N LEU A 89 -4.62 -9.57 -0.31
CA LEU A 89 -4.32 -8.18 -0.62
C LEU A 89 -4.71 -7.91 -2.07
N ASP A 90 -5.78 -7.16 -2.24
CA ASP A 90 -6.40 -6.87 -3.52
C ASP A 90 -6.15 -5.44 -4.00
N GLY A 91 -5.95 -4.50 -3.08
CA GLY A 91 -5.71 -3.10 -3.40
C GLY A 91 -4.69 -2.43 -2.50
N LEU A 92 -4.00 -1.44 -3.05
CA LEU A 92 -3.08 -0.55 -2.33
C LEU A 92 -3.32 0.87 -2.81
N SER A 93 -3.59 1.78 -1.87
CA SER A 93 -3.74 3.21 -2.15
C SER A 93 -2.66 3.99 -1.42
N PHE A 94 -2.08 4.98 -2.10
CA PHE A 94 -0.97 5.81 -1.63
C PHE A 94 -1.31 7.29 -1.81
N GLY A 95 -0.80 8.11 -0.90
CA GLY A 95 -0.92 9.57 -0.95
C GLY A 95 -0.96 10.16 0.46
N ASP A 96 -1.60 11.31 0.59
CA ASP A 96 -1.53 12.13 1.79
C ASP A 96 -2.88 12.31 2.51
N GLY A 97 -2.81 12.39 3.84
CA GLY A 97 -3.97 12.68 4.70
C GLY A 97 -4.90 11.49 4.85
N LEU A 98 -4.58 10.58 5.78
CA LEU A 98 -5.45 9.46 6.13
C LEU A 98 -6.69 9.93 6.90
N GLN A 99 -7.87 9.45 6.48
CA GLN A 99 -9.15 9.71 7.14
C GLN A 99 -9.94 8.41 7.31
N GLY A 100 -10.96 8.44 8.18
CA GLY A 100 -11.83 7.28 8.42
C GLY A 100 -11.24 6.27 9.40
N GLY A 101 -11.53 4.99 9.19
CA GLY A 101 -10.97 3.87 9.96
C GLY A 101 -11.79 3.41 11.17
N SER A 102 -12.79 4.19 11.60
CA SER A 102 -13.67 3.84 12.71
C SER A 102 -15.08 3.52 12.23
N SER A 103 -15.91 4.54 11.99
CA SER A 103 -17.30 4.37 11.54
C SER A 103 -17.46 4.35 10.02
N SER A 104 -16.40 4.69 9.29
CA SER A 104 -16.30 4.63 7.84
C SER A 104 -14.99 3.94 7.44
N PRO A 105 -14.90 3.36 6.23
CA PRO A 105 -13.65 2.85 5.68
C PRO A 105 -12.55 3.91 5.71
N TYR A 106 -11.30 3.46 5.72
CA TYR A 106 -10.17 4.34 5.48
C TYR A 106 -10.24 4.94 4.08
N ASN A 107 -9.81 6.18 3.94
CA ASN A 107 -9.63 6.87 2.68
C ASN A 107 -8.41 7.80 2.75
N ILE A 108 -7.77 8.05 1.61
CA ILE A 108 -6.70 9.03 1.45
C ILE A 108 -7.32 10.32 0.88
N GLN A 109 -7.06 11.44 1.53
CA GLN A 109 -7.62 12.74 1.14
C GLN A 109 -7.05 13.23 -0.19
N ALA A 110 -5.74 13.13 -0.32
CA ALA A 110 -4.93 13.49 -1.47
C ALA A 110 -4.38 12.19 -2.06
N LEU A 111 -5.21 11.50 -2.85
CA LEU A 111 -4.85 10.20 -3.44
C LEU A 111 -3.93 10.41 -4.64
N ASP A 112 -2.72 9.87 -4.57
CA ASP A 112 -1.77 9.90 -5.68
C ASP A 112 -1.99 8.71 -6.62
N VAL A 113 -2.00 7.49 -6.05
CA VAL A 113 -1.99 6.24 -6.81
C VAL A 113 -2.79 5.19 -6.05
N SER A 114 -3.63 4.45 -6.76
CA SER A 114 -4.27 3.24 -6.25
C SER A 114 -4.09 2.08 -7.23
N PHE A 115 -3.49 0.98 -6.77
CA PHE A 115 -3.49 -0.30 -7.48
C PHE A 115 -4.68 -1.13 -6.99
N SER A 116 -5.34 -1.82 -7.91
CA SER A 116 -6.50 -2.68 -7.61
C SER A 116 -6.45 -3.95 -8.44
N GLY A 117 -6.97 -5.04 -7.88
CA GLY A 117 -6.89 -6.36 -8.52
C GLY A 117 -5.48 -6.95 -8.47
N LEU A 118 -4.73 -6.68 -7.38
CA LEU A 118 -3.42 -7.30 -7.14
C LEU A 118 -3.53 -8.82 -7.01
N GLY A 119 -4.59 -9.31 -6.37
CA GLY A 119 -4.85 -10.74 -6.22
C GLY A 119 -3.75 -11.49 -5.46
N LEU A 120 -3.03 -10.81 -4.58
CA LEU A 120 -1.99 -11.40 -3.76
C LEU A 120 -2.64 -12.12 -2.58
N SER A 121 -2.12 -13.28 -2.22
CA SER A 121 -2.65 -14.06 -1.11
C SER A 121 -1.53 -14.80 -0.40
N SER A 122 -1.63 -14.88 0.92
CA SER A 122 -0.72 -15.65 1.76
C SER A 122 -1.51 -16.37 2.85
N ALA A 123 -1.20 -17.64 3.06
CA ALA A 123 -1.68 -18.43 4.17
C ALA A 123 -0.93 -18.07 5.45
N GLN A 124 -1.62 -18.17 6.59
CA GLN A 124 -1.00 -17.95 7.91
C GLN A 124 0.25 -18.82 8.13
N SER A 125 0.27 -20.05 7.60
CA SER A 125 1.39 -20.98 7.75
C SER A 125 2.68 -20.54 7.05
N GLU A 126 2.61 -19.58 6.13
CA GLU A 126 3.79 -19.01 5.47
C GLU A 126 4.58 -18.07 6.39
N GLY A 127 3.98 -17.61 7.50
CA GLY A 127 4.67 -16.73 8.44
C GLY A 127 5.11 -15.43 7.79
N HIS A 128 6.33 -14.99 8.12
CA HIS A 128 6.90 -13.76 7.54
C HIS A 128 7.33 -13.91 6.08
N ASP A 129 7.39 -15.13 5.55
CA ASP A 129 7.75 -15.38 4.14
C ASP A 129 6.54 -15.22 3.19
N GLY A 130 5.34 -14.97 3.74
CA GLY A 130 4.14 -14.75 2.93
C GLY A 130 4.17 -13.38 2.23
N VAL A 131 3.93 -13.35 0.92
CA VAL A 131 3.95 -12.11 0.11
C VAL A 131 3.10 -10.96 0.68
N VAL A 132 1.94 -11.23 1.28
CA VAL A 132 1.11 -10.18 1.91
C VAL A 132 1.83 -9.56 3.10
N HIS A 133 2.55 -10.35 3.88
CA HIS A 133 3.36 -9.86 4.99
C HIS A 133 4.53 -9.02 4.47
N GLU A 134 5.33 -9.57 3.54
CA GLU A 134 6.50 -8.89 3.00
C GLU A 134 6.15 -7.54 2.36
N VAL A 135 5.06 -7.48 1.58
CA VAL A 135 4.60 -6.25 0.94
C VAL A 135 4.20 -5.21 1.98
N VAL A 136 3.28 -5.53 2.89
CA VAL A 136 2.75 -4.53 3.83
C VAL A 136 3.81 -4.11 4.87
N TYR A 137 4.59 -5.07 5.38
CA TYR A 137 5.64 -4.78 6.35
C TYR A 137 6.82 -4.03 5.72
N GLY A 138 7.15 -4.34 4.46
CA GLY A 138 8.11 -3.55 3.66
C GLY A 138 7.66 -2.10 3.54
N LEU A 139 6.39 -1.86 3.16
CA LEU A 139 5.84 -0.50 3.06
C LEU A 139 5.88 0.26 4.39
N MET A 140 5.58 -0.40 5.51
CA MET A 140 5.73 0.21 6.85
C MET A 140 7.17 0.63 7.16
N SER A 141 8.14 -0.09 6.59
CA SER A 141 9.57 0.12 6.80
C SER A 141 10.22 1.02 5.74
N GLY A 142 9.42 1.61 4.84
CA GLY A 142 9.95 2.43 3.73
C GLY A 142 10.67 1.63 2.65
N ASP A 143 10.38 0.34 2.50
CA ASP A 143 10.97 -0.55 1.50
C ASP A 143 9.88 -1.08 0.55
N THR A 144 9.92 -0.65 -0.71
CA THR A 144 8.95 -1.02 -1.76
C THR A 144 9.37 -2.24 -2.56
N SER A 145 10.52 -2.86 -2.29
CA SER A 145 11.08 -3.93 -3.12
C SER A 145 10.17 -5.16 -3.28
N ALA A 146 9.50 -5.59 -2.20
CA ALA A 146 8.54 -6.68 -2.24
C ALA A 146 7.31 -6.33 -3.09
N LEU A 147 6.82 -5.08 -2.98
CA LEU A 147 5.71 -4.58 -3.81
C LEU A 147 6.12 -4.52 -5.30
N GLU A 148 7.29 -3.98 -5.60
CA GLU A 148 7.81 -3.87 -6.96
C GLU A 148 8.02 -5.24 -7.61
N THR A 149 8.46 -6.22 -6.84
CA THR A 149 8.58 -7.62 -7.30
C THR A 149 7.20 -8.20 -7.64
N ALA A 150 6.21 -8.00 -6.77
CA ALA A 150 4.84 -8.46 -7.00
C ALA A 150 4.21 -7.77 -8.22
N LEU A 151 4.37 -6.45 -8.35
CA LEU A 151 3.88 -5.67 -9.49
C LEU A 151 4.56 -6.08 -10.79
N SER A 152 5.87 -6.35 -10.78
CA SER A 152 6.59 -6.83 -11.96
C SER A 152 5.96 -8.11 -12.53
N GLY A 153 5.68 -9.10 -11.69
CA GLY A 153 5.02 -10.34 -12.12
C GLY A 153 3.59 -10.14 -12.66
N ILE A 154 2.88 -9.10 -12.20
CA ILE A 154 1.57 -8.73 -12.74
C ILE A 154 1.72 -8.03 -14.09
N LEU A 155 2.63 -7.05 -14.19
CA LEU A 155 2.83 -6.19 -15.37
C LEU A 155 3.44 -6.95 -16.56
N GLU A 156 4.26 -7.98 -16.30
CA GLU A 156 4.81 -8.85 -17.35
C GLU A 156 3.72 -9.48 -18.23
N GLN A 157 2.54 -9.78 -17.66
CA GLN A 157 1.40 -10.33 -18.41
C GLN A 157 0.84 -9.34 -19.44
N TYR A 158 1.14 -8.06 -19.27
CA TYR A 158 0.76 -6.95 -20.15
C TYR A 158 1.92 -6.44 -21.00
N ASN A 159 3.09 -7.11 -20.96
CA ASN A 159 4.33 -6.66 -21.60
C ASN A 159 4.75 -5.25 -21.12
N LEU A 160 4.55 -5.00 -19.82
CA LEU A 160 4.95 -3.80 -19.09
C LEU A 160 5.92 -4.19 -17.96
N SER A 161 6.52 -3.19 -17.33
CA SER A 161 7.39 -3.35 -16.14
C SER A 161 7.16 -2.21 -15.16
N ILE A 162 7.79 -2.27 -13.99
CA ILE A 162 7.81 -1.17 -13.01
C ILE A 162 8.46 0.11 -13.55
N ASP A 163 9.28 0.02 -14.60
CA ASP A 163 9.85 1.18 -15.31
C ASP A 163 8.85 1.83 -16.29
N SER A 164 7.69 1.19 -16.50
CA SER A 164 6.63 1.77 -17.33
C SER A 164 5.93 2.89 -16.57
N THR A 165 5.58 3.95 -17.30
CA THR A 165 4.84 5.09 -16.76
C THR A 165 3.39 4.75 -16.46
N PHE A 166 2.77 5.48 -15.54
CA PHE A 166 1.34 5.31 -15.27
C PHE A 166 0.47 5.49 -16.52
N ASP A 167 0.78 6.48 -17.37
CA ASP A 167 0.09 6.67 -18.65
C ASP A 167 0.22 5.44 -19.58
N GLN A 168 1.40 4.82 -19.65
CA GLN A 168 1.61 3.61 -20.45
C GLN A 168 0.85 2.42 -19.88
N VAL A 169 0.83 2.26 -18.55
CA VAL A 169 0.11 1.18 -17.89
C VAL A 169 -1.39 1.34 -18.11
N ALA A 170 -1.91 2.55 -17.90
CA ALA A 170 -3.34 2.86 -18.02
C ALA A 170 -3.89 2.62 -19.43
N ALA A 171 -3.07 2.90 -20.46
CA ALA A 171 -3.41 2.63 -21.85
C ALA A 171 -3.64 1.14 -22.15
N VAL A 172 -3.04 0.23 -21.37
CA VAL A 172 -3.14 -1.23 -21.57
C VAL A 172 -4.19 -1.86 -20.66
N VAL A 173 -4.19 -1.51 -19.37
CA VAL A 173 -5.00 -2.20 -18.34
C VAL A 173 -6.39 -1.57 -18.15
N GLY A 174 -6.69 -0.48 -18.86
CA GLY A 174 -8.03 0.10 -18.94
C GLY A 174 -8.42 0.90 -17.70
N THR A 175 -7.67 1.97 -17.44
CA THR A 175 -7.87 2.86 -16.29
C THR A 175 -7.78 4.35 -16.65
N SER A 176 -8.04 5.23 -15.68
CA SER A 176 -8.20 6.67 -15.92
C SER A 176 -7.34 7.48 -14.96
N ALA A 177 -6.62 8.47 -15.50
CA ALA A 177 -6.10 9.56 -14.70
C ALA A 177 -7.25 10.30 -14.00
N THR A 178 -7.04 10.65 -12.74
CA THR A 178 -7.92 11.51 -11.95
C THR A 178 -7.39 12.95 -11.99
N ALA A 179 -8.26 13.91 -11.66
CA ALA A 179 -7.86 15.31 -11.67
C ALA A 179 -6.83 15.58 -10.57
N GLU A 180 -5.82 16.41 -10.91
CA GLU A 180 -4.79 16.86 -9.96
C GLU A 180 -5.38 17.40 -8.66
N HIS A 181 -4.91 16.86 -7.53
CA HIS A 181 -5.26 17.33 -6.20
C HIS A 181 -4.22 18.34 -5.65
N ALA A 182 -4.57 19.01 -4.55
CA ALA A 182 -3.67 19.97 -3.91
C ALA A 182 -2.69 19.25 -2.99
N ASP A 183 -1.39 19.48 -3.19
CA ASP A 183 -0.31 18.98 -2.33
C ASP A 183 -0.52 19.38 -0.86
N LEU A 184 -0.65 18.36 0.01
CA LEU A 184 -0.86 18.53 1.45
C LEU A 184 0.45 18.73 2.23
N LEU A 185 1.61 18.41 1.65
CA LEU A 185 2.92 18.65 2.27
C LEU A 185 3.36 20.12 2.15
N ALA A 186 2.75 20.88 1.23
CA ALA A 186 3.02 22.30 1.00
C ALA A 186 2.16 23.27 1.87
N ALA A 187 1.25 22.75 2.71
CA ALA A 187 0.29 23.52 3.51
C ALA A 187 0.77 23.78 4.96
#